data_AF-A0A933YV93-F1
#
_entry.id   AF-A0A933YV93-F1
#
_cell.length_a   1.000
_cell.length_b   1.000
_cell.length_c   1.000
_cell.angle_alpha   90.00
_cell.angle_beta   90.00
_cell.angle_gamma   90.00
#
_symmetry.space_group_name_H-M   'P 1'
#
loop_
_entity.id
_entity.type
_entity.pdbx_description
1 polymer ?
#
loop_
_entity_poly.entity_id
_entity_poly.type
_entity_poly.pdbx_seq_one_letter_code
_entity_poly.pdbx_strand_id
1 'polypeptide(L)'
;KRLLWAEIMALAGSWISFQLLSWPGLPGLLGLPGDISLPAKMVVLGFIASLALFPLGPFSAWRSRCHEWEADRFASDLTGRPQDLASAMVKLSVENLSNLFPHPFYAAFYYSHPPAVERVRTLLDWSAETKKHPGN
;
A
#
# COMPACT_ATOMS: atom_id res chain seq x y z
N LYS A 1 4.24 17.73 -2.71
CA LYS A 1 2.80 17.45 -2.46
C LYS A 1 2.59 16.26 -1.51
N ARG A 2 3.15 15.07 -1.76
CA ARG A 2 3.01 13.89 -0.87
C ARG A 2 3.53 14.12 0.55
N LEU A 3 4.68 14.79 0.70
CA LEU A 3 5.24 15.13 2.01
C LEU A 3 4.29 15.99 2.83
N LEU A 4 3.75 17.07 2.25
CA LEU A 4 2.78 17.94 2.94
C LEU A 4 1.54 17.16 3.42
N TRP A 5 1.01 16.26 2.59
CA TRP A 5 -0.09 15.39 3.02
C TRP A 5 0.30 14.45 4.15
N ALA A 6 1.52 13.90 4.12
CA ALA A 6 2.03 13.07 5.22
C ALA A 6 2.13 13.86 6.52
N GLU A 7 2.64 15.10 6.49
CA GLU A 7 2.71 15.97 7.66
C GLU A 7 1.34 16.32 8.21
N ILE A 8 0.39 16.70 7.34
CA ILE A 8 -0.99 17.01 7.75
C ILE A 8 -1.63 15.79 8.42
N MET A 9 -1.49 14.61 7.85
CA MET A 9 -2.02 13.37 8.42
C MET A 9 -1.35 13.00 9.74
N ALA A 10 -0.04 13.21 9.88
CA ALA A 10 0.69 12.96 11.11
C ALA A 10 0.24 13.90 12.24
N LEU A 11 0.07 15.19 11.94
CA LEU A 11 -0.45 16.17 12.91
C LEU A 11 -1.88 15.85 13.31
N ALA A 12 -2.76 15.56 12.34
CA ALA A 12 -4.14 15.18 12.62
C ALA A 12 -4.22 13.90 13.46
N GLY A 13 -3.44 12.87 13.12
CA GLY A 13 -3.37 11.62 13.87
C GLY A 13 -2.85 11.81 15.29
N SER A 14 -1.85 12.66 15.47
CA SER A 14 -1.31 13.01 16.80
C SER A 14 -2.34 13.74 17.65
N TRP A 15 -3.07 14.70 17.06
CA TRP A 15 -4.15 15.41 17.73
C TRP A 15 -5.30 14.48 18.12
N ILE A 16 -5.76 13.62 17.21
CA ILE A 16 -6.79 12.60 17.50
C ILE A 16 -6.33 11.67 18.63
N SER A 17 -5.08 11.20 18.58
CA SER A 17 -4.51 10.33 19.60
C SER A 17 -4.47 11.02 20.97
N PHE A 18 -4.09 12.31 21.02
CA PHE A 18 -4.13 13.11 22.23
C PHE A 18 -5.55 13.21 22.83
N GLN A 19 -6.55 13.46 21.99
CA GLN A 19 -7.95 13.52 22.42
C GLN A 19 -8.42 12.17 22.98
N LEU A 20 -8.08 11.06 22.31
CA LEU A 20 -8.45 9.71 22.75
C LEU A 20 -7.73 9.27 24.02
N LEU A 21 -6.44 9.60 24.20
CA LEU A 21 -5.70 9.31 25.43
C LEU A 21 -6.23 10.11 26.62
N SER A 22 -6.74 11.32 26.36
CA SER A 22 -7.35 12.19 27.37
C SER A 22 -8.79 11.78 27.72
N TRP A 23 -9.42 10.92 26.90
CA TRP A 23 -10.79 10.48 27.11
C TRP A 23 -10.88 9.46 28.27
N PRO A 24 -11.65 9.75 29.34
CA PRO A 24 -11.76 8.86 30.50
C PRO A 24 -12.38 7.49 30.20
N GLY A 25 -13.13 7.37 29.10
CA GLY A 25 -13.81 6.13 28.70
C GLY A 25 -12.92 5.13 27.96
N LEU A 26 -11.72 5.52 27.53
CA LEU A 26 -10.82 4.66 26.75
C LEU A 26 -10.53 3.31 27.44
N PRO A 27 -10.20 3.25 28.75
CA PRO A 27 -9.97 1.97 29.43
C PRO A 27 -11.23 1.09 29.47
N GLY A 28 -12.40 1.72 29.60
CA GLY A 28 -13.70 1.05 29.67
C GLY A 28 -14.06 0.27 28.39
N LEU A 29 -13.47 0.61 27.24
CA LEU A 29 -13.66 -0.14 25.99
C LEU A 29 -13.20 -1.61 26.09
N LEU A 30 -12.24 -1.89 26.98
CA LEU A 30 -11.75 -3.25 27.25
C LEU A 30 -12.15 -3.74 28.65
N GLY A 31 -13.09 -3.06 29.31
CA GLY A 31 -13.52 -3.39 30.68
C GLY A 31 -12.46 -3.11 31.75
N LEU A 32 -11.48 -2.24 31.47
CA LEU A 32 -10.46 -1.84 32.43
C LEU A 32 -10.95 -0.69 33.32
N PRO A 33 -10.42 -0.57 34.55
CA PRO A 33 -10.74 0.57 35.42
C PRO A 33 -10.22 1.90 34.82
N GLY A 34 -10.83 3.02 35.21
CA GLY A 34 -10.57 4.34 34.61
C GLY A 34 -9.21 4.96 34.95
N ASP A 35 -8.54 4.45 35.99
CA ASP A 35 -7.31 4.99 36.59
C ASP A 35 -6.02 4.27 36.13
N ILE A 36 -6.01 3.75 34.91
CA ILE A 36 -4.81 3.12 34.33
C ILE A 36 -3.72 4.14 33.92
N SER A 37 -2.47 3.69 33.96
CA SER A 37 -1.29 4.48 33.60
C SER A 37 -1.27 4.89 32.11
N LEU A 38 -0.52 5.95 31.77
CA LEU A 38 -0.38 6.41 30.39
C LEU A 38 0.12 5.32 29.41
N PRO A 39 1.16 4.51 29.75
CA PRO A 39 1.59 3.42 28.88
C PRO A 39 0.47 2.40 28.63
N ALA A 40 -0.34 2.09 29.64
CA ALA A 40 -1.49 1.19 29.48
C ALA A 40 -2.53 1.78 28.51
N LYS A 41 -2.86 3.07 28.64
CA LYS A 41 -3.76 3.76 27.69
C LYS A 41 -3.21 3.73 26.25
N MET A 42 -1.90 3.85 26.06
CA MET A 42 -1.27 3.75 24.74
C MET A 42 -1.43 2.35 24.13
N VAL A 43 -1.28 1.30 24.92
CA VAL A 43 -1.51 -0.09 24.46
C VAL A 43 -2.97 -0.29 24.06
N VAL A 44 -3.92 0.15 24.89
CA VAL A 44 -5.36 0.08 24.60
C VAL A 44 -5.68 0.83 23.30
N LEU A 45 -5.21 2.08 23.18
CA LEU A 45 -5.42 2.87 21.98
C LEU A 45 -4.81 2.23 20.74
N GLY A 46 -3.56 1.72 20.82
CA GLY A 46 -2.89 1.06 19.70
C GLY A 46 -3.63 -0.19 19.23
N PHE A 47 -4.11 -1.00 20.17
CA PHE A 47 -4.92 -2.19 19.86
C PHE A 47 -6.24 -1.81 19.17
N ILE A 48 -7.02 -0.90 19.76
CA ILE A 48 -8.30 -0.45 19.18
C ILE A 48 -8.08 0.22 17.82
N ALA A 49 -7.05 1.06 17.70
CA ALA A 49 -6.68 1.70 16.43
C ALA A 49 -6.31 0.66 15.37
N SER A 50 -5.59 -0.40 15.71
CA SER A 50 -5.25 -1.47 14.75
C SER A 50 -6.49 -2.13 14.16
N LEU A 51 -7.51 -2.40 14.97
CA LEU A 51 -8.78 -2.97 14.51
C LEU A 51 -9.59 -1.96 13.69
N ALA A 52 -9.62 -0.70 14.12
CA ALA A 52 -10.35 0.37 13.46
C ALA A 52 -9.74 0.74 12.09
N LEU A 53 -8.40 0.71 11.97
CA LEU A 53 -7.70 1.04 10.73
C LEU A 53 -7.57 -0.16 9.78
N PHE A 54 -7.72 -1.40 10.27
CA PHE A 54 -7.59 -2.61 9.44
C PHE A 54 -8.44 -2.58 8.15
N PRO A 55 -9.74 -2.16 8.18
CA PRO A 55 -10.56 -2.06 6.97
C PRO A 55 -10.09 -1.01 5.96
N LEU A 56 -9.22 -0.07 6.36
CA LEU A 56 -8.63 0.93 5.48
C LEU A 56 -7.39 0.41 4.73
N GLY A 57 -6.86 -0.76 5.13
CA GLY A 57 -5.73 -1.42 4.49
C GLY A 57 -5.88 -1.58 2.96
N PRO A 58 -7.01 -2.12 2.46
CA PRO A 58 -7.25 -2.28 1.01
C PRO A 58 -7.21 -0.97 0.23
N PHE A 59 -7.63 0.15 0.84
CA PHE A 59 -7.56 1.46 0.19
C PHE A 59 -6.12 1.93 0.01
N SER A 60 -5.29 1.74 1.04
CA SER A 60 -3.85 2.00 0.97
C SER A 60 -3.17 1.11 -0.09
N ALA A 61 -3.48 -0.18 -0.08
CA ALA A 61 -2.98 -1.16 -1.04
C ALA A 61 -3.38 -0.78 -2.48
N TRP A 62 -4.64 -0.38 -2.71
CA TRP A 62 -5.11 0.08 -4.01
C TRP A 62 -4.35 1.32 -4.51
N ARG A 63 -4.19 2.35 -3.67
CA ARG A 63 -3.41 3.54 -4.04
C ARG A 63 -1.97 3.19 -4.41
N SER A 64 -1.35 2.26 -3.67
CA SER A 64 -0.01 1.78 -3.96
C SER A 64 0.04 1.09 -5.33
N ARG A 65 -0.92 0.22 -5.65
CA ARG A 65 -1.01 -0.43 -6.96
C ARG A 65 -1.17 0.56 -8.11
N CYS A 66 -1.96 1.62 -7.94
CA CYS A 66 -2.07 2.68 -8.96
C CYS A 66 -0.72 3.36 -9.23
N HIS A 67 0.05 3.68 -8.19
CA HIS A 67 1.38 4.28 -8.37
C HIS A 67 2.36 3.34 -9.08
N GLU A 68 2.26 2.03 -8.83
CA GLU A 68 3.09 1.04 -9.55
C GLU A 68 2.79 1.03 -11.05
N TRP A 69 1.52 1.12 -11.44
CA TRP A 69 1.13 1.24 -12.85
C TRP A 69 1.66 2.52 -13.50
N GLU A 70 1.56 3.65 -12.78
CA GLU A 70 2.12 4.93 -13.23
C GLU A 70 3.64 4.85 -13.38
N ALA A 71 4.33 4.18 -12.46
CA ALA A 71 5.78 4.01 -12.49
C ALA A 71 6.23 3.10 -13.65
N ASP A 72 5.53 2.00 -13.89
CA ASP A 72 5.80 1.10 -15.02
C ASP A 72 5.61 1.79 -16.36
N ARG A 73 4.54 2.59 -16.48
CA ARG A 73 4.27 3.39 -17.67
C ARG A 73 5.38 4.41 -17.88
N PHE A 74 5.72 5.17 -16.84
CA PHE A 74 6.80 6.15 -16.89
C PHE A 74 8.14 5.53 -17.30
N ALA A 75 8.52 4.38 -16.72
CA ALA A 75 9.75 3.69 -17.06
C ALA A 75 9.74 3.17 -18.51
N SER A 76 8.60 2.67 -18.97
CA SER A 76 8.42 2.20 -20.35
C SER A 76 8.54 3.34 -21.36
N ASP A 77 7.88 4.47 -21.08
CA ASP A 77 7.90 5.67 -21.93
C ASP A 77 9.30 6.30 -21.95
N LEU A 78 9.98 6.36 -20.79
CA LEU A 78 11.32 6.95 -20.67
C LEU A 78 12.39 6.13 -21.41
N THR A 79 12.32 4.81 -21.36
CA THR A 79 13.35 3.93 -21.93
C THR A 79 13.03 3.49 -23.35
N GLY A 80 11.76 3.51 -23.76
CA GLY A 80 11.29 2.88 -24.99
C GLY A 80 11.48 1.36 -25.02
N ARG A 81 11.70 0.72 -23.85
CA ARG A 81 12.04 -0.70 -23.73
C ARG A 81 11.20 -1.42 -22.67
N PRO A 82 9.86 -1.46 -22.82
CA PRO A 82 8.99 -2.17 -21.88
C PRO A 82 9.33 -3.67 -21.75
N GLN A 83 9.86 -4.31 -22.80
CA GLN A 83 10.28 -5.71 -22.75
C GLN A 83 11.46 -5.98 -21.79
N ASP A 84 12.38 -5.02 -21.63
CA ASP A 84 13.52 -5.16 -20.73
C ASP A 84 13.04 -5.12 -19.27
N LEU A 85 12.08 -4.22 -18.98
CA LEU A 85 11.42 -4.15 -17.69
C LEU A 85 10.63 -5.42 -17.36
N ALA A 86 9.88 -5.97 -18.34
CA ALA A 86 9.18 -7.25 -18.19
C ALA A 86 10.16 -8.39 -17.85
N SER A 87 11.30 -8.44 -18.55
CA SER A 87 12.33 -9.46 -18.32
C SER A 87 12.96 -9.33 -16.93
N ALA A 88 13.25 -8.10 -16.49
CA ALA A 88 13.76 -7.82 -15.14
C ALA A 88 12.75 -8.26 -14.06
N MET A 89 11.46 -7.99 -14.27
CA MET A 89 10.41 -8.41 -13.34
C MET A 89 10.26 -9.93 -13.23
N VAL A 90 10.36 -10.66 -14.36
CA VAL A 90 10.37 -12.13 -14.34
C VAL A 90 11.56 -12.64 -13.53
N LYS A 91 12.76 -12.10 -13.78
CA LYS A 91 13.96 -12.48 -13.05
C LYS A 91 13.82 -12.24 -11.54
N LEU A 92 13.37 -11.05 -11.14
CA LEU A 92 13.11 -10.73 -9.74
C LEU A 92 12.05 -11.63 -9.10
N SER A 93 11.03 -12.03 -9.86
CA SER A 93 9.98 -12.93 -9.36
C SER A 93 10.51 -14.34 -9.12
N VAL A 94 11.40 -14.83 -9.97
CA VAL A 94 12.08 -16.12 -9.80
C VAL A 94 13.03 -16.06 -8.61
N GLU A 95 13.87 -15.03 -8.52
CA GLU A 95 14.85 -14.89 -7.45
C GLU A 95 14.21 -14.74 -6.06
N ASN A 96 13.05 -14.08 -5.98
CA ASN A 96 12.31 -13.91 -4.72
C ASN A 96 11.27 -15.00 -4.46
N LEU A 97 11.15 -16.02 -5.31
CA LEU A 97 10.15 -17.09 -5.22
C LEU A 97 8.73 -16.54 -5.05
N SER A 98 8.41 -15.49 -5.80
CA SER A 98 7.15 -14.76 -5.70
C SER A 98 5.95 -15.66 -6.02
N ASN A 99 4.85 -15.51 -5.28
CA ASN A 99 3.60 -16.16 -5.62
C ASN A 99 3.02 -15.54 -6.91
N LEU A 100 3.00 -16.33 -7.99
CA LEU A 100 2.53 -15.89 -9.31
C LEU A 100 1.00 -15.88 -9.44
N PHE A 101 0.30 -16.64 -8.60
CA PHE A 101 -1.15 -16.81 -8.66
C PHE A 101 -1.80 -16.60 -7.29
N PRO A 102 -1.64 -15.41 -6.68
CA PRO A 102 -2.33 -15.10 -5.44
C PRO A 102 -3.83 -15.04 -5.68
N HIS A 103 -4.61 -15.47 -4.68
CA HIS A 103 -6.06 -15.34 -4.75
C HIS A 103 -6.46 -13.86 -4.91
N PRO A 104 -7.41 -13.49 -5.80
CA PRO A 104 -7.73 -12.09 -6.10
C PRO A 104 -8.10 -11.25 -4.87
N PHE A 105 -8.95 -11.78 -3.98
CA PHE A 105 -9.30 -11.08 -2.73
C PHE A 105 -8.11 -10.87 -1.80
N TYR A 106 -7.20 -11.84 -1.75
CA TYR A 106 -6.00 -11.73 -0.92
C TYR A 106 -5.05 -10.66 -1.48
N ALA A 107 -4.83 -10.66 -2.80
CA ALA A 107 -4.04 -9.63 -3.47
C ALA A 107 -4.67 -8.24 -3.32
N ALA A 108 -5.99 -8.12 -3.51
CA ALA A 108 -6.69 -6.85 -3.39
C ALA A 108 -6.56 -6.23 -1.99
N PHE A 109 -6.60 -7.07 -0.94
CA PHE A 109 -6.53 -6.65 0.45
C PHE A 109 -5.11 -6.38 0.94
N TYR A 110 -4.17 -7.31 0.66
CA TYR A 110 -2.85 -7.32 1.29
C TYR A 110 -1.71 -6.85 0.39
N TYR A 111 -1.82 -6.97 -0.94
CA TYR A 111 -0.68 -6.68 -1.81
C TYR A 111 -0.60 -5.19 -2.12
N SER A 112 0.51 -4.57 -1.73
CA SER A 112 0.86 -3.19 -2.11
C SER A 112 1.23 -3.06 -3.59
N HIS A 113 1.53 -4.17 -4.27
CA HIS A 113 1.87 -4.23 -5.68
C HIS A 113 0.91 -5.16 -6.44
N PRO A 114 0.58 -4.88 -7.71
CA PRO A 114 -0.15 -5.84 -8.52
C PRO A 114 0.68 -7.13 -8.70
N PRO A 115 0.04 -8.30 -8.88
CA PRO A 115 0.75 -9.54 -9.16
C PRO A 115 1.71 -9.39 -10.35
N ALA A 116 2.91 -9.98 -10.23
CA ALA A 116 3.96 -9.84 -11.23
C ALA A 116 3.51 -10.27 -12.64
N VAL A 117 2.68 -11.31 -12.73
CA VAL A 117 2.10 -11.80 -13.99
C VAL A 117 1.26 -10.73 -14.69
N GLU A 118 0.47 -9.98 -13.93
CA GLU A 118 -0.39 -8.91 -14.48
C GLU A 118 0.47 -7.79 -15.07
N ARG A 119 1.51 -7.37 -14.34
CA ARG A 119 2.44 -6.32 -14.77
C ARG A 119 3.26 -6.72 -15.99
N VAL A 120 3.82 -7.94 -15.99
CA VAL A 120 4.58 -8.48 -17.14
C VAL A 120 3.70 -8.52 -18.38
N ARG A 121 2.45 -8.95 -18.26
CA ARG A 121 1.50 -8.97 -19.38
C ARG A 121 1.30 -7.56 -19.96
N THR A 122 0.99 -6.59 -19.11
CA THR A 122 0.79 -5.19 -19.53
C THR A 122 2.02 -4.62 -20.25
N LEU A 123 3.23 -4.91 -19.74
CA LEU A 123 4.48 -4.46 -20.36
C LEU A 123 4.72 -5.09 -21.74
N LEU A 124 4.39 -6.37 -21.91
CA LEU A 124 4.50 -7.04 -23.20
C LEU A 124 3.49 -6.50 -24.21
N ASP A 125 2.26 -6.20 -23.78
CA ASP A 125 1.24 -5.57 -24.60
C ASP A 125 1.72 -4.18 -25.08
N TRP A 126 2.28 -3.35 -24.18
CA TRP A 126 2.89 -2.08 -24.55
C TRP A 126 4.08 -2.24 -25.51
N SER A 127 4.92 -3.26 -25.33
CA SER A 127 6.03 -3.55 -26.27
C SER A 127 5.52 -3.85 -27.69
N ALA A 128 4.41 -4.59 -27.81
CA ALA A 128 3.80 -4.88 -29.09
C ALA A 128 3.24 -3.62 -29.76
N GLU A 129 2.63 -2.72 -28.98
CA GLU A 129 2.13 -1.43 -29.45
C GLU A 129 3.26 -0.51 -29.95
N THR A 130 4.35 -0.39 -29.18
CA THR A 130 5.52 0.42 -29.57
C THR A 130 6.15 -0.07 -30.87
N LYS A 131 6.21 -1.38 -31.10
CA LYS A 131 6.71 -1.96 -32.36
C LYS A 131 5.81 -1.66 -33.56
N LYS A 132 4.50 -1.50 -33.34
CA LYS A 132 3.53 -1.20 -34.40
C LYS A 132 3.57 0.27 -34.85
N HIS A 133 3.98 1.17 -33.96
CA HIS A 133 4.10 2.62 -34.23
C HIS A 133 5.47 3.16 -33.81
N PRO A 134 6.55 2.84 -34.54
CA PRO A 134 7.89 3.34 -34.23
C PRO A 134 7.98 4.83 -34.56
N GLY A 135 7.71 5.69 -33.57
CA GLY A 135 8.04 7.12 -33.62
C GLY A 135 6.88 8.06 -33.97
N ASN A 136 5.90 8.18 -33.05
CA ASN A 136 5.07 9.38 -32.96
C ASN A 136 5.52 10.20 -31.75
#